data_AF-A0A4S0V8P2-F1
#
_entry.id   AF-A0A4S0V8P2-F1
#
_cell.length_a   1.000
_cell.length_b   1.000
_cell.length_c   1.000
_cell.angle_alpha   90.00
_cell.angle_beta   90.00
_cell.angle_gamma   90.00
#
_symmetry.space_group_name_H-M   'P 1'
#
loop_
_entity.id
_entity.type
_entity.pdbx_description
1 polymer ?
#
loop_
_entity_poly.entity_id
_entity_poly.type
_entity_poly.pdbx_seq_one_letter_code
_entity_poly.pdbx_strand_id
1 'polypeptide(L)' 'MSTSTLLRSLLVYQAWANDELLEKLASIEPRRNGKERHAALRLMNHIHVVSQIFAAHLAGVA' A
#
# COMPACT_ATOMS: atom_id res chain seq x y z
N MET A 1 0.22 25.16 -6.58
CA MET A 1 0.64 23.99 -5.77
C MET A 1 1.97 23.50 -6.34
N SER A 2 2.99 23.20 -5.53
CA SER A 2 4.28 22.71 -6.05
C SER A 2 4.23 21.21 -6.34
N THR A 3 5.12 20.71 -7.20
CA THR A 3 5.27 19.26 -7.45
C THR A 3 5.60 18.49 -6.16
N SER A 4 6.40 19.08 -5.26
CA SER A 4 6.71 18.48 -3.95
C SER A 4 5.47 18.39 -3.07
N THR A 5 4.62 19.42 -3.06
CA THR A 5 3.36 19.43 -2.33
C THR A 5 2.40 18.37 -2.86
N LEU A 6 2.28 18.23 -4.18
CA LEU A 6 1.47 17.20 -4.82
C LEU A 6 1.98 15.80 -4.45
N LEU A 7 3.29 15.55 -4.58
CA LEU A 7 3.88 14.27 -4.24
C LEU A 7 3.62 13.88 -2.79
N ARG A 8 3.77 14.82 -1.84
CA ARG A 8 3.45 14.59 -0.42
C ARG A 8 1.98 14.25 -0.22
N SER A 9 1.05 14.94 -0.88
CA SER A 9 -0.38 14.61 -0.77
C SER A 9 -0.71 13.21 -1.28
N LEU A 10 -0.06 12.76 -2.36
CA LEU A 10 -0.25 11.42 -2.90
C LEU A 10 0.28 10.35 -1.94
N LEU A 11 1.43 10.58 -1.30
CA LEU A 11 1.98 9.66 -0.31
C LEU A 11 1.12 9.56 0.95
N VAL A 12 0.57 10.68 1.42
CA VAL A 12 -0.38 10.69 2.55
C VAL A 12 -1.65 9.92 2.19
N TYR A 13 -2.20 10.15 0.99
CA TYR A 13 -3.38 9.43 0.52
C TYR A 13 -3.11 7.92 0.38
N GLN A 14 -1.95 7.53 -0.13
CA GLN A 14 -1.56 6.12 -0.23
C GLN A 14 -1.46 5.46 1.15
N ALA A 15 -0.88 6.15 2.15
CA ALA A 15 -0.80 5.65 3.51
C ALA A 15 -2.19 5.41 4.11
N TRP A 16 -3.09 6.39 3.99
CA TRP A 16 -4.49 6.24 4.42
C TRP A 16 -5.19 5.06 3.73
N ALA A 17 -5.05 4.91 2.42
CA ALA A 17 -5.68 3.82 1.66
C ALA A 17 -5.14 2.44 2.09
N ASN A 18 -3.84 2.35 2.39
CA ASN A 18 -3.23 1.12 2.88
C ASN A 18 -3.76 0.74 4.27
N ASP A 19 -3.90 1.71 5.18
CA ASP A 19 -4.42 1.49 6.53
C ASP A 19 -5.87 0.99 6.47
N GLU A 20 -6.74 1.64 5.69
CA GLU A 20 -8.13 1.21 5.48
C GLU A 20 -8.20 -0.21 4.91
N LEU A 21 -7.37 -0.53 3.92
CA LEU A 21 -7.37 -1.86 3.30
C LEU A 21 -6.89 -2.95 4.29
N LEU A 22 -5.89 -2.65 5.12
CA LEU A 22 -5.42 -3.56 6.16
C LEU A 22 -6.48 -3.79 7.24
N GLU A 23 -7.18 -2.74 7.66
CA GLU A 23 -8.28 -2.85 8.62
C GLU A 23 -9.42 -3.74 8.07
N LYS A 24 -9.82 -3.51 6.82
CA LYS A 24 -10.83 -4.37 6.17
C LYS A 24 -10.34 -5.81 6.04
N LEU A 25 -9.09 -6.02 5.66
CA LEU A 25 -8.50 -7.36 5.54
C LEU A 25 -8.49 -8.12 6.88
N ALA A 26 -8.25 -7.42 7.99
CA ALA A 26 -8.29 -8.01 9.33
C ALA A 26 -9.69 -8.52 9.71
N SER A 27 -10.75 -7.91 9.15
CA SER A 27 -12.14 -8.32 9.37
C SER A 27 -12.58 -9.55 8.55
N ILE A 28 -11.78 -9.97 7.55
CA ILE A 28 -12.13 -11.11 6.68
C ILE A 28 -11.91 -12.44 7.40
N GLU A 29 -12.99 -13.20 7.60
CA GLU A 29 -12.93 -14.53 8.23
C GLU A 29 -12.08 -15.52 7.39
N PRO A 30 -10.95 -16.03 7.93
CA PRO A 30 -9.99 -16.82 7.17
C PRO A 30 -10.54 -18.14 6.63
N ARG A 31 -11.53 -18.74 7.31
CA ARG A 31 -12.09 -20.05 6.96
C ARG A 31 -13.11 -19.98 5.83
N ARG A 32 -13.83 -18.87 5.72
CA ARG A 32 -14.87 -18.67 4.70
C ARG A 32 -14.34 -18.01 3.43
N ASN A 33 -13.37 -17.11 3.56
CA ASN A 33 -12.89 -16.24 2.48
C ASN A 33 -11.37 -16.35 2.29
N GLY A 34 -10.81 -17.55 2.45
CA GLY A 34 -9.37 -17.77 2.47
C GLY A 34 -8.66 -17.36 1.16
N LYS A 35 -9.31 -17.53 0.01
CA LYS A 35 -8.76 -17.16 -1.31
C LYS A 35 -8.70 -15.63 -1.47
N GLU A 36 -9.78 -14.95 -1.13
CA GLU A 36 -9.92 -13.50 -1.21
C GLU A 36 -8.94 -12.82 -0.24
N ARG A 37 -8.86 -13.34 0.99
CA ARG A 37 -7.87 -12.88 1.99
C ARG A 37 -6.44 -13.06 1.49
N HIS A 38 -6.12 -14.20 0.89
CA HIS A 38 -4.80 -14.45 0.34
C HIS A 38 -4.47 -13.51 -0.84
N ALA A 39 -5.42 -13.29 -1.74
CA ALA A 39 -5.25 -12.35 -2.86
C ALA A 39 -5.02 -10.91 -2.37
N ALA A 40 -5.79 -10.45 -1.38
CA ALA A 40 -5.63 -9.14 -0.77
C ALA A 40 -4.26 -8.98 -0.08
N LEU A 41 -3.79 -10.00 0.65
CA LEU A 41 -2.43 -10.01 1.22
C LEU A 41 -1.34 -9.89 0.13
N ARG A 42 -1.49 -10.61 -0.98
CA ARG A 42 -0.55 -10.53 -2.10
C ARG A 42 -0.54 -9.14 -2.73
N LEU A 43 -1.70 -8.51 -2.86
CA LEU A 43 -1.81 -7.13 -3.36
C LEU A 43 -1.10 -6.15 -2.42
N MET A 44 -1.32 -6.24 -1.11
CA MET A 44 -0.64 -5.39 -0.12
C MET A 44 0.88 -5.54 -0.17
N ASN A 45 1.38 -6.78 -0.29
CA ASN A 45 2.80 -7.03 -0.45
C ASN A 45 3.36 -6.40 -1.74
N HIS A 46 2.62 -6.49 -2.84
CA HIS A 46 3.03 -5.86 -4.09
C HIS A 46 3.09 -4.33 -3.98
N ILE A 47 2.07 -3.70 -3.38
CA ILE A 47 2.04 -2.25 -3.12
C ILE A 47 3.26 -1.84 -2.29
N HIS A 48 3.59 -2.59 -1.24
CA HIS A 48 4.75 -2.33 -0.40
C HIS A 48 6.06 -2.39 -1.21
N VAL A 49 6.29 -3.45 -1.99
CA VAL A 49 7.50 -3.60 -2.81
C VAL A 49 7.65 -2.46 -3.81
N VAL A 50 6.58 -2.11 -4.53
CA VAL A 50 6.60 -0.98 -5.48
C VAL A 50 6.92 0.34 -4.79
N SER A 51 6.37 0.55 -3.59
CA SER A 51 6.65 1.76 -2.80
C SER A 51 8.12 1.85 -2.38
N GLN A 52 8.71 0.72 -1.96
CA GLN A 52 10.13 0.65 -1.62
C GLN A 52 11.03 0.92 -2.83
N ILE A 53 10.68 0.40 -4.00
CA ILE A 53 11.39 0.70 -5.26
C ILE A 53 11.32 2.20 -5.56
N PHE A 54 10.13 2.81 -5.47
CA PHE A 54 9.97 4.25 -5.73
C PHE A 54 10.78 5.10 -4.74
N ALA A 55 10.77 4.72 -3.45
CA ALA A 55 11.57 5.37 -2.42
C ALA A 55 13.08 5.27 -2.69
N ALA A 56 13.57 4.10 -3.14
CA ALA A 56 14.98 3.91 -3.48
C ALA A 56 15.41 4.82 -4.63
N HIS A 57 14.59 4.93 -5.69
CA HIS A 57 14.87 5.85 -6.80
C HIS A 57 14.85 7.32 -6.35
N LEU A 58 13.89 7.71 -5.50
CA LEU A 58 13.79 9.07 -4.98
C LEU A 58 14.98 9.44 -4.08
N ALA A 59 15.50 8.48 -3.32
CA ALA A 59 16.66 8.66 -2.46
C ALA A 59 18.01 8.51 -3.19
N GLY A 60 18.01 8.10 -4.46
CA GLY A 60 19.23 7.88 -5.24
C GLY A 60 20.05 6.67 -4.78
N VAL A 61 19.38 5.64 -4.24
CA VAL A 61 20.01 4.41 -3.72
C VAL A 61 19.57 3.13 -4.45
N ALA A 62 18.88 3.28 -5.58
CA ALA A 62 18.42 2.19 -6.44
C ALA A 62 19.54 1.67 -7.36
#